data_AF-A0A974P707-F1
#
_entry.id   AF-A0A974P707-F1
#
_cell.length_a   1.000
_cell.length_b   1.000
_cell.length_c   1.000
_cell.angle_alpha   90.00
_cell.angle_beta   90.00
_cell.angle_gamma   90.00
#
_symmetry.space_group_name_H-M   'P 1'
#
loop_
_entity.id
_entity.type
_entity.pdbx_description
1 polymer ?
#
loop_
_entity_poly.entity_id
_entity_poly.type
_entity_poly.pdbx_seq_one_letter_code
_entity_poly.pdbx_strand_id
1 'polypeptide(L)'
;MDIPGDEPDLDAEIAQARADVAAGRIVEAVDRLQTLIEVPIYDHRLHYAMAAALGAVGDVEGQRSWLLDAQTFHALQAISEQDGVDMARFVSEPDYALQIGDQAYADGKMGLAAAAFGQRAAAGRDVLCDHAMGLSLLHQGRVQEAITAFTLAADTYKSSIAHEFLLYACFFAENGVRLHAAEARRWAQLYAPPPQTCPSPIPTSPAASCGSDMSPHLLRSQLNPFIVPVLENHDLDQLDVFIYCADPKTEIGIRATAVRGIETLSDIDAASLIASDGIDILIDLWGHTADGRLGSSP
;
A
#
# COMPACT_ATOMS: atom_id res chain seq x y z
N MET A 1 -52.93 -13.94 -2.95
CA MET A 1 -53.19 -14.34 -1.56
C MET A 1 -51.81 -14.60 -0.99
N ASP A 2 -51.13 -13.51 -0.63
CA ASP A 2 -49.77 -13.58 -0.11
C ASP A 2 -49.84 -14.08 1.32
N ILE A 3 -49.21 -15.23 1.54
CA ILE A 3 -48.87 -15.71 2.87
C ILE A 3 -47.58 -14.95 3.21
N PRO A 4 -47.52 -14.13 4.28
CA PRO A 4 -46.25 -13.61 4.73
C PRO A 4 -45.46 -14.80 5.28
N GLY A 5 -44.49 -15.29 4.50
CA GLY A 5 -43.45 -16.13 5.07
C GLY A 5 -42.69 -15.26 6.05
N ASP A 6 -42.61 -15.66 7.32
CA ASP A 6 -41.77 -14.99 8.30
C ASP A 6 -40.37 -14.82 7.71
N GLU A 7 -39.88 -13.58 7.66
CA GLU A 7 -38.49 -13.34 7.30
C GLU A 7 -37.61 -14.15 8.26
N PRO A 8 -36.64 -14.93 7.75
CA PRO A 8 -35.83 -15.78 8.59
C PRO A 8 -35.09 -14.95 9.64
N ASP A 9 -35.14 -15.38 10.91
CA ASP A 9 -34.38 -14.77 12.00
C ASP A 9 -32.89 -14.99 11.75
N LEU A 10 -32.27 -13.95 11.21
CA LEU A 10 -30.90 -14.01 10.73
C LEU A 10 -29.89 -14.27 11.85
N ASP A 11 -30.14 -13.70 13.02
CA ASP A 11 -29.25 -13.84 14.16
C ASP A 11 -29.29 -15.28 14.69
N ALA A 12 -30.47 -15.90 14.72
CA ALA A 12 -30.64 -17.30 15.09
C ALA A 12 -29.97 -18.24 14.08
N GLU A 13 -30.16 -18.01 12.78
CA GLU A 13 -29.57 -18.85 11.73
C GLU A 13 -28.03 -18.75 11.70
N ILE A 14 -27.47 -17.54 11.83
CA ILE A 14 -26.01 -17.35 11.93
C ILE A 14 -25.45 -18.02 13.19
N ALA A 15 -26.13 -17.86 14.34
CA ALA A 15 -25.70 -18.49 15.58
C ALA A 15 -25.68 -20.02 15.46
N GLN A 16 -26.69 -20.60 14.82
CA GLN A 16 -26.77 -22.03 14.58
C GLN A 16 -25.69 -22.51 13.62
N ALA A 17 -25.44 -21.80 12.51
CA ALA A 17 -24.36 -22.12 11.58
C ALA A 17 -22.99 -22.14 12.28
N ARG A 18 -22.71 -21.16 13.16
CA ARG A 18 -21.48 -21.14 13.97
C ARG A 18 -21.38 -22.35 14.90
N ALA A 19 -22.48 -22.77 15.52
CA ALA A 19 -22.53 -23.96 16.37
C ALA A 19 -22.31 -25.25 15.57
N ASP A 20 -22.84 -25.33 14.35
CA ASP A 20 -22.66 -26.46 13.42
C ASP A 20 -21.18 -26.57 12.99
N VAL A 21 -20.51 -25.46 12.65
CA VAL A 21 -19.06 -25.42 12.39
C VAL A 21 -18.28 -25.91 13.61
N ALA A 22 -18.58 -25.39 14.80
CA ALA A 22 -17.89 -25.78 16.04
C ALA A 22 -18.05 -27.27 16.39
N ALA A 23 -19.17 -27.88 15.97
CA ALA A 23 -19.47 -29.29 16.17
C ALA A 23 -18.99 -30.20 15.01
N GLY A 24 -18.29 -29.66 14.01
CA GLY A 24 -17.79 -30.40 12.86
C GLY A 24 -18.84 -30.73 11.78
N ARG A 25 -20.06 -30.19 11.88
CA ARG A 25 -21.15 -30.34 10.89
C ARG A 25 -21.05 -29.24 9.82
N ILE A 26 -19.89 -29.17 9.16
CA ILE A 26 -19.52 -28.02 8.32
C ILE A 26 -20.39 -27.91 7.05
N VAL A 27 -20.74 -29.04 6.43
CA VAL A 27 -21.63 -29.07 5.24
C VAL A 27 -23.02 -28.53 5.57
N GLU A 28 -23.58 -28.92 6.72
CA GLU A 28 -24.89 -28.43 7.17
C GLU A 28 -24.87 -26.92 7.41
N ALA A 29 -23.77 -26.37 7.92
CA ALA A 29 -23.60 -24.94 8.09
C ALA A 29 -23.55 -24.19 6.75
N VAL A 30 -22.85 -24.73 5.75
CA VAL A 30 -22.77 -24.16 4.38
C VAL A 30 -24.15 -24.19 3.72
N ASP A 31 -24.82 -25.34 3.69
CA ASP A 31 -26.14 -25.48 3.06
C ASP A 31 -27.18 -24.54 3.71
N ARG A 32 -27.16 -24.42 5.05
CA ARG A 32 -28.00 -23.49 5.80
C ARG A 32 -27.80 -22.05 5.35
N LEU A 33 -26.55 -21.58 5.34
CA LEU A 33 -26.22 -20.21 4.96
C LEU A 33 -26.52 -19.95 3.48
N GLN A 34 -26.27 -20.92 2.60
CA GLN A 34 -26.51 -20.77 1.16
C GLN A 34 -27.98 -20.56 0.85
N THR A 35 -28.87 -21.27 1.56
CA THR A 35 -30.34 -21.14 1.41
C THR A 35 -30.83 -19.73 1.77
N LEU A 36 -30.13 -19.02 2.66
CA LEU A 36 -30.48 -17.64 3.05
C LEU A 36 -30.04 -16.60 2.01
N ILE A 37 -29.05 -16.91 1.18
CA ILE A 37 -28.41 -15.97 0.25
C ILE A 37 -28.97 -16.10 -1.19
N GLU A 38 -29.85 -17.07 -1.44
CA GLU A 38 -30.61 -17.19 -2.70
C GLU A 38 -31.57 -15.99 -2.94
N VAL A 39 -31.75 -15.13 -1.93
CA VAL A 39 -32.31 -13.78 -2.03
C VAL A 39 -31.14 -12.80 -1.84
N PRO A 40 -31.03 -11.68 -2.58
CA PRO A 40 -29.93 -10.72 -2.42
C PRO A 40 -30.03 -10.01 -1.07
N ILE A 41 -29.64 -10.70 0.00
CA ILE A 41 -29.53 -10.17 1.34
C ILE A 41 -28.12 -9.59 1.44
N TYR A 42 -28.02 -8.27 1.32
CA TYR A 42 -26.78 -7.50 1.48
C TYR A 42 -26.37 -7.37 2.96
N ASP A 43 -26.42 -8.46 3.73
CA ASP A 43 -26.01 -8.48 5.14
C ASP A 43 -24.58 -9.01 5.25
N HIS A 44 -23.67 -8.17 5.75
CA HIS A 44 -22.26 -8.53 5.88
C HIS A 44 -22.02 -9.66 6.89
N ARG A 45 -22.88 -9.82 7.91
CA ARG A 45 -22.73 -10.85 8.95
C ARG A 45 -22.93 -12.24 8.37
N LEU A 46 -23.89 -12.40 7.45
CA LEU A 46 -24.07 -13.63 6.68
C LEU A 46 -22.82 -13.97 5.87
N HIS A 47 -22.28 -12.98 5.15
CA HIS A 47 -21.12 -13.19 4.29
C HIS A 47 -19.87 -13.55 5.10
N TYR A 48 -19.66 -12.92 6.28
CA TYR A 48 -18.60 -13.33 7.21
C TYR A 48 -18.81 -14.77 7.72
N ALA A 49 -20.06 -15.16 8.03
CA ALA A 49 -20.36 -16.51 8.49
C ALA A 49 -20.10 -17.55 7.39
N MET A 50 -20.48 -17.25 6.14
CA MET A 50 -20.23 -18.11 4.99
C MET A 50 -18.74 -18.23 4.69
N ALA A 51 -18.00 -17.12 4.69
CA ALA A 51 -16.55 -17.13 4.52
C ALA A 51 -15.87 -18.01 5.57
N ALA A 52 -16.30 -17.93 6.83
CA ALA A 52 -15.78 -18.79 7.90
C ALA A 52 -16.11 -20.28 7.68
N ALA A 53 -17.33 -20.61 7.26
CA ALA A 53 -17.74 -21.99 6.98
C ALA A 53 -16.97 -22.60 5.80
N LEU A 54 -16.80 -21.85 4.71
CA LEU A 54 -16.01 -22.27 3.55
C LEU A 54 -14.53 -22.47 3.92
N GLY A 55 -13.96 -21.59 4.74
CA GLY A 55 -12.61 -21.78 5.27
C GLY A 55 -12.49 -23.06 6.09
N ALA A 56 -13.50 -23.40 6.90
CA ALA A 56 -13.50 -24.61 7.71
C ALA A 56 -13.56 -25.90 6.89
N VAL A 57 -14.21 -25.90 5.71
CA VAL A 57 -14.22 -27.05 4.79
C VAL A 57 -12.99 -27.11 3.87
N GLY A 58 -12.10 -26.11 3.97
CA GLY A 58 -10.89 -26.01 3.15
C GLY A 58 -11.11 -25.39 1.77
N ASP A 59 -12.28 -24.79 1.52
CA ASP A 59 -12.53 -24.00 0.31
C ASP A 59 -11.94 -22.60 0.47
N VAL A 60 -10.65 -22.48 0.15
CA VAL A 60 -9.88 -21.23 0.27
C VAL A 60 -10.35 -20.17 -0.73
N GLU A 61 -10.77 -20.57 -1.93
CA GLU A 61 -11.24 -19.64 -2.97
C GLU A 61 -12.61 -19.06 -2.61
N GLY A 62 -13.53 -19.94 -2.19
CA GLY A 62 -14.82 -19.54 -1.66
C GLY A 62 -14.68 -18.64 -0.43
N GLN A 63 -13.89 -19.06 0.57
CA GLN A 63 -13.62 -18.23 1.75
C GLN A 63 -13.16 -16.81 1.37
N ARG A 64 -12.21 -16.71 0.44
CA ARG A 64 -11.69 -15.41 0.00
C ARG A 64 -12.78 -14.57 -0.66
N SER A 65 -13.51 -15.11 -1.64
CA SER A 65 -14.55 -14.38 -2.36
C SER A 65 -15.59 -13.81 -1.40
N TRP A 66 -16.12 -14.65 -0.50
CA TRP A 66 -17.15 -14.26 0.45
C TRP A 66 -16.67 -13.26 1.49
N LEU A 67 -15.39 -13.32 1.88
CA LEU A 67 -14.80 -12.35 2.80
C LEU A 67 -14.73 -10.95 2.16
N LEU A 68 -14.46 -10.86 0.85
CA LEU A 68 -14.42 -9.60 0.12
C LEU A 68 -15.79 -8.92 0.07
N ASP A 69 -16.83 -9.71 -0.22
CA ASP A 69 -18.21 -9.23 -0.22
C ASP A 69 -18.62 -8.76 1.18
N ALA A 70 -18.29 -9.54 2.22
CA ALA A 70 -18.55 -9.18 3.61
C ALA A 70 -17.91 -7.84 4.00
N GLN A 71 -16.65 -7.64 3.65
CA GLN A 71 -15.92 -6.40 3.94
C GLN A 71 -16.51 -5.21 3.19
N THR A 72 -16.92 -5.40 1.94
CA THR A 72 -17.53 -4.36 1.11
C THR A 72 -18.91 -3.97 1.64
N PHE A 73 -19.77 -4.94 1.93
CA PHE A 73 -21.09 -4.66 2.51
C PHE A 73 -21.00 -4.03 3.89
N HIS A 74 -20.06 -4.48 4.73
CA HIS A 74 -19.85 -3.86 6.03
C HIS A 74 -19.41 -2.40 5.91
N ALA A 75 -18.51 -2.09 4.96
CA ALA A 75 -18.09 -0.72 4.71
C ALA A 75 -19.24 0.16 4.18
N LEU A 76 -20.06 -0.36 3.24
CA LEU A 76 -21.21 0.38 2.70
C LEU A 76 -22.29 0.63 3.76
N GLN A 77 -22.57 -0.35 4.62
CA GLN A 77 -23.47 -0.15 5.75
C GLN A 77 -22.90 0.91 6.71
N ALA A 78 -21.63 0.81 7.07
CA ALA A 78 -20.99 1.78 7.95
C ALA A 78 -20.93 3.20 7.35
N ILE A 79 -20.87 3.36 6.02
CA ILE A 79 -21.03 4.66 5.35
C ILE A 79 -22.48 5.15 5.50
N SER A 80 -23.47 4.28 5.27
CA SER A 80 -24.89 4.65 5.34
C SER A 80 -25.36 5.07 6.74
N GLU A 81 -24.69 4.59 7.79
CA GLU A 81 -24.98 4.92 9.18
C GLU A 81 -24.31 6.22 9.65
N GLN A 82 -23.46 6.87 8.83
CA GLN A 82 -22.85 8.14 9.20
C GLN A 82 -23.86 9.29 9.12
N ASP A 83 -23.84 10.14 10.15
CA ASP A 83 -24.67 11.34 10.22
C ASP A 83 -24.45 12.24 8.99
N GLY A 84 -25.53 12.53 8.26
CA GLY A 84 -25.52 13.43 7.11
C GLY A 84 -25.05 12.80 5.79
N VAL A 85 -24.82 11.49 5.74
CA VAL A 85 -24.57 10.78 4.48
C VAL A 85 -25.87 10.47 3.76
N ASP A 86 -25.94 10.89 2.49
CA ASP A 86 -27.04 10.53 1.57
C ASP A 86 -26.57 9.43 0.62
N MET A 87 -27.08 8.21 0.83
CA MET A 87 -26.68 7.06 0.01
C MET A 87 -27.11 7.15 -1.46
N ALA A 88 -28.20 7.87 -1.78
CA ALA A 88 -28.58 8.06 -3.17
C ALA A 88 -27.53 8.92 -3.89
N ARG A 89 -27.09 10.00 -3.24
CA ARG A 89 -26.01 10.85 -3.76
C ARG A 89 -24.68 10.11 -3.80
N PHE A 90 -24.35 9.31 -2.78
CA PHE A 90 -23.12 8.51 -2.76
C PHE A 90 -23.04 7.57 -3.98
N VAL A 91 -24.17 6.98 -4.37
CA VAL A 91 -24.22 6.11 -5.53
C VAL A 91 -24.18 6.88 -6.85
N SER A 92 -24.89 8.01 -6.96
CA SER A 92 -25.08 8.71 -8.24
C SER A 92 -24.10 9.85 -8.53
N GLU A 93 -23.48 10.44 -7.52
CA GLU A 93 -22.61 11.61 -7.61
C GLU A 93 -21.15 11.22 -7.31
N PRO A 94 -20.28 11.12 -8.34
CA PRO A 94 -18.90 10.71 -8.16
C PRO A 94 -18.14 11.60 -7.16
N ASP A 95 -18.28 12.91 -7.26
CA ASP A 95 -17.59 13.86 -6.38
C ASP A 95 -18.02 13.74 -4.91
N TYR A 96 -19.28 13.36 -4.66
CA TYR A 96 -19.75 13.11 -3.31
C TYR A 96 -19.16 11.81 -2.74
N ALA A 97 -19.07 10.74 -3.53
CA ALA A 97 -18.36 9.53 -3.13
C ALA A 97 -16.87 9.80 -2.85
N LEU A 98 -16.22 10.63 -3.67
CA LEU A 98 -14.83 11.04 -3.45
C LEU A 98 -14.67 11.78 -2.12
N GLN A 99 -15.55 12.75 -1.83
CA GLN A 99 -15.52 13.50 -0.57
C GLN A 99 -15.64 12.57 0.65
N ILE A 100 -16.55 11.59 0.61
CA ILE A 100 -16.69 10.59 1.67
C ILE A 100 -15.43 9.75 1.80
N GLY A 101 -14.81 9.35 0.68
CA GLY A 101 -13.55 8.62 0.65
C GLY A 101 -12.39 9.39 1.29
N ASP A 102 -12.21 10.66 0.91
CA ASP A 102 -11.17 11.52 1.45
C ASP A 102 -11.32 11.72 2.95
N GLN A 103 -12.55 11.98 3.42
CA GLN A 103 -12.81 12.13 4.86
C GLN A 103 -12.56 10.82 5.61
N ALA A 104 -13.02 9.68 5.08
CA ALA A 104 -12.79 8.38 5.69
C ALA A 104 -11.29 8.04 5.75
N TYR A 105 -10.53 8.40 4.71
CA TYR A 105 -9.08 8.22 4.68
C TYR A 105 -8.39 9.07 5.74
N ALA A 106 -8.75 10.36 5.84
CA ALA A 106 -8.22 11.27 6.84
C ALA A 106 -8.55 10.82 8.29
N ASP A 107 -9.71 10.20 8.50
CA ASP A 107 -10.14 9.62 9.77
C ASP A 107 -9.46 8.28 10.10
N GLY A 108 -8.69 7.70 9.18
CA GLY A 108 -8.10 6.37 9.34
C GLY A 108 -9.07 5.20 9.12
N LYS A 109 -10.28 5.46 8.61
CA LYS A 109 -11.33 4.46 8.36
C LYS A 109 -11.16 3.82 6.98
N MET A 110 -10.06 3.06 6.82
CA MET A 110 -9.62 2.58 5.51
C MET A 110 -10.60 1.66 4.79
N GLY A 111 -11.40 0.87 5.51
CA GLY A 111 -12.46 0.04 4.89
C GLY A 111 -13.51 0.88 4.15
N LEU A 112 -13.92 1.99 4.77
CA LEU A 112 -14.89 2.91 4.19
C LEU A 112 -14.26 3.72 3.06
N ALA A 113 -13.02 4.18 3.25
CA ALA A 113 -12.28 4.88 2.20
C ALA A 113 -12.16 4.03 0.92
N ALA A 114 -11.76 2.76 1.05
CA ALA A 114 -11.66 1.84 -0.09
C ALA A 114 -13.01 1.65 -0.81
N ALA A 115 -14.11 1.49 -0.08
CA ALA A 115 -15.44 1.35 -0.67
C ALA A 115 -15.89 2.62 -1.38
N ALA A 116 -15.64 3.80 -0.80
CA ALA A 116 -15.97 5.10 -1.37
C ALA A 116 -15.15 5.41 -2.64
N PHE A 117 -13.84 5.17 -2.62
CA PHE A 117 -13.00 5.30 -3.82
C PHE A 117 -13.38 4.29 -4.90
N GLY A 118 -13.74 3.06 -4.53
CA GLY A 118 -14.28 2.07 -5.45
C GLY A 118 -15.58 2.54 -6.11
N GLN A 119 -16.50 3.11 -5.33
CA GLN A 119 -17.73 3.71 -5.85
C GLN A 119 -17.44 4.87 -6.81
N ARG A 120 -16.50 5.76 -6.44
CA ARG A 120 -16.04 6.84 -7.32
C ARG A 120 -15.46 6.30 -8.63
N ALA A 121 -14.62 5.27 -8.57
CA ALA A 121 -13.95 4.66 -9.71
C ALA A 121 -14.93 4.04 -10.72
N ALA A 122 -16.11 3.57 -10.27
CA ALA A 122 -17.16 3.04 -11.14
C ALA A 122 -17.73 4.07 -12.13
N ALA A 123 -17.68 5.36 -11.79
CA ALA A 123 -18.11 6.45 -12.67
C ALA A 123 -17.01 6.96 -13.62
N GLY A 124 -15.77 6.50 -13.44
CA GLY A 124 -14.62 6.90 -14.24
C GLY A 124 -13.34 6.83 -13.43
N ARG A 125 -12.31 6.22 -13.99
CA ARG A 125 -11.04 5.97 -13.31
C ARG A 125 -10.16 7.22 -13.33
N ASP A 126 -9.53 7.53 -12.19
CA ASP A 126 -8.54 8.60 -12.05
C ASP A 126 -7.32 8.07 -11.29
N VAL A 127 -6.13 8.55 -11.63
CA VAL A 127 -4.86 8.06 -11.06
C VAL A 127 -4.77 8.30 -9.55
N LEU A 128 -5.27 9.43 -9.05
CA LEU A 128 -5.23 9.75 -7.62
C LEU A 128 -6.26 8.91 -6.86
N CYS A 129 -7.46 8.75 -7.42
CA CYS A 129 -8.50 7.90 -6.82
C CYS A 129 -8.09 6.43 -6.75
N ASP A 130 -7.53 5.88 -7.83
CA ASP A 130 -7.07 4.49 -7.88
C ASP A 130 -5.90 4.26 -6.92
N HIS A 131 -5.01 5.25 -6.82
CA HIS A 131 -3.91 5.24 -5.85
C HIS A 131 -4.46 5.25 -4.41
N ALA A 132 -5.38 6.15 -4.07
CA ALA A 132 -5.98 6.23 -2.74
C ALA A 132 -6.75 4.95 -2.37
N MET A 133 -7.44 4.34 -3.34
CA MET A 133 -8.08 3.04 -3.18
C MET A 133 -7.06 1.94 -2.86
N GLY A 134 -5.98 1.84 -3.64
CA GLY A 134 -4.93 0.84 -3.43
C GLY A 134 -4.25 0.99 -2.07
N LEU A 135 -3.96 2.22 -1.62
CA LEU A 135 -3.41 2.48 -0.29
C LEU A 135 -4.39 2.09 0.82
N SER A 136 -5.67 2.45 0.67
CA SER A 136 -6.72 2.08 1.62
C SER A 136 -6.81 0.56 1.78
N LEU A 137 -6.71 -0.21 0.70
CA LEU A 137 -6.67 -1.67 0.73
C LEU A 137 -5.39 -2.19 1.41
N LEU A 138 -4.23 -1.63 1.08
CA LEU A 138 -2.97 -2.06 1.65
C LEU A 138 -2.92 -1.84 3.16
N HIS A 139 -3.42 -0.71 3.67
CA HIS A 139 -3.52 -0.44 5.10
C HIS A 139 -4.42 -1.43 5.86
N GLN A 140 -5.33 -2.11 5.18
CA GLN A 140 -6.16 -3.17 5.75
C GLN A 140 -5.48 -4.56 5.71
N GLY A 141 -4.28 -4.66 5.15
CA GLY A 141 -3.64 -5.95 4.86
C GLY A 141 -4.27 -6.70 3.68
N ARG A 142 -5.14 -6.05 2.89
CA ARG A 142 -5.75 -6.60 1.68
C ARG A 142 -4.78 -6.54 0.50
N VAL A 143 -3.61 -7.17 0.68
CA VAL A 143 -2.43 -7.02 -0.18
C VAL A 143 -2.73 -7.40 -1.63
N GLN A 144 -3.41 -8.52 -1.85
CA GLN A 144 -3.65 -9.01 -3.21
C GLN A 144 -4.54 -8.05 -4.01
N GLU A 145 -5.49 -7.39 -3.34
CA GLU A 145 -6.40 -6.43 -3.96
C GLU A 145 -5.71 -5.09 -4.19
N ALA A 146 -4.88 -4.67 -3.24
CA ALA A 146 -4.02 -3.50 -3.41
C ALA A 146 -3.09 -3.68 -4.63
N ILE A 147 -2.47 -4.85 -4.79
CA ILE A 147 -1.66 -5.20 -5.96
C ILE A 147 -2.50 -5.10 -7.24
N THR A 148 -3.69 -5.70 -7.27
CA THR A 148 -4.58 -5.61 -8.45
C THR A 148 -4.93 -4.16 -8.78
N ALA A 149 -5.26 -3.35 -7.79
CA ALA A 149 -5.57 -1.94 -7.97
C ALA A 149 -4.37 -1.14 -8.51
N PHE A 150 -3.18 -1.31 -7.91
CA PHE A 150 -1.97 -0.62 -8.34
C PHE A 150 -1.46 -1.10 -9.70
N THR A 151 -1.55 -2.39 -10.01
CA THR A 151 -1.25 -2.91 -11.36
C THR A 151 -2.16 -2.26 -12.39
N LEU A 152 -3.46 -2.19 -12.12
CA LEU A 152 -4.39 -1.56 -13.04
C LEU A 152 -4.11 -0.05 -13.20
N ALA A 153 -3.76 0.65 -12.12
CA ALA A 153 -3.32 2.05 -12.22
C ALA A 153 -2.04 2.20 -13.04
N ALA A 154 -1.03 1.37 -12.80
CA ALA A 154 0.25 1.39 -13.52
C ALA A 154 0.10 1.05 -15.01
N ASP A 155 -0.83 0.17 -15.37
CA ASP A 155 -1.09 -0.21 -16.76
C ASP A 155 -1.97 0.82 -17.49
N THR A 156 -2.78 1.58 -16.75
CA THR A 156 -3.69 2.60 -17.31
C THR A 156 -3.00 3.95 -17.47
N TYR A 157 -2.17 4.34 -16.50
CA TYR A 157 -1.58 5.67 -16.42
C TYR A 157 -0.07 5.60 -16.65
N LYS A 158 0.45 6.51 -17.50
CA LYS A 158 1.90 6.72 -17.61
C LYS A 158 2.39 7.50 -16.39
N SER A 159 2.56 6.80 -15.27
CA SER A 159 2.91 7.40 -13.99
C SER A 159 3.87 6.50 -13.21
N SER A 160 5.10 6.98 -13.01
CA SER A 160 6.12 6.34 -12.16
C SER A 160 5.58 6.04 -10.76
N ILE A 161 4.79 6.96 -10.20
CA ILE A 161 4.19 6.85 -8.87
C ILE A 161 3.31 5.60 -8.74
N ALA A 162 2.51 5.26 -9.77
CA ALA A 162 1.65 4.09 -9.72
C ALA A 162 2.46 2.78 -9.59
N HIS A 163 3.63 2.72 -10.22
CA HIS A 163 4.55 1.60 -10.11
C HIS A 163 5.29 1.56 -8.76
N GLU A 164 5.63 2.71 -8.18
CA GLU A 164 6.27 2.81 -6.86
C GLU A 164 5.37 2.26 -5.75
N PHE A 165 4.07 2.56 -5.78
CA PHE A 165 3.12 1.98 -4.83
C PHE A 165 2.89 0.48 -5.07
N LEU A 166 2.90 0.03 -6.33
CA LEU A 166 2.86 -1.40 -6.65
C LEU A 166 4.08 -2.16 -6.10
N LEU A 167 5.27 -1.58 -6.19
CA LEU A 167 6.49 -2.14 -5.61
C LEU A 167 6.34 -2.37 -4.12
N TYR A 168 5.89 -1.36 -3.39
CA TYR A 168 5.70 -1.46 -1.95
C TYR A 168 4.68 -2.56 -1.58
N ALA A 169 3.54 -2.62 -2.29
CA ALA A 169 2.54 -3.66 -2.07
C ALA A 169 3.07 -5.08 -2.33
N CYS A 170 3.94 -5.26 -3.34
CA CYS A 170 4.53 -6.56 -3.65
C CYS A 170 5.28 -7.20 -2.47
N PHE A 171 5.92 -6.42 -1.58
CA PHE A 171 6.66 -6.98 -0.45
C PHE A 171 5.80 -7.83 0.48
N PHE A 172 4.52 -7.48 0.62
CA PHE A 172 3.60 -8.14 1.55
C PHE A 172 2.91 -9.37 0.92
N ALA A 173 3.13 -9.65 -0.36
CA ALA A 173 2.48 -10.75 -1.07
C ALA A 173 3.19 -12.09 -0.86
N GLU A 174 2.46 -13.18 -1.11
CA GLU A 174 3.02 -14.51 -1.19
C GLU A 174 3.97 -14.58 -2.41
N ASN A 175 5.27 -14.81 -2.17
CA ASN A 175 6.38 -14.62 -3.12
C ASN A 175 6.80 -13.15 -3.39
N GLY A 176 6.59 -12.27 -2.42
CA GLY A 176 6.81 -10.83 -2.58
C GLY A 176 8.17 -10.43 -3.13
N VAL A 177 9.25 -11.11 -2.74
CA VAL A 177 10.62 -10.85 -3.27
C VAL A 177 10.68 -10.97 -4.79
N ARG A 178 10.04 -12.00 -5.37
CA ARG A 178 10.04 -12.24 -6.81
C ARG A 178 9.19 -11.19 -7.53
N LEU A 179 8.01 -10.88 -6.99
CA LEU A 179 7.09 -9.89 -7.55
C LEU A 179 7.71 -8.49 -7.52
N HIS A 180 8.29 -8.10 -6.38
CA HIS A 180 9.02 -6.84 -6.23
C HIS A 180 10.17 -6.74 -7.25
N ALA A 181 11.00 -7.78 -7.39
CA ALA A 181 12.10 -7.75 -8.35
C ALA A 181 11.64 -7.70 -9.81
N ALA A 182 10.49 -8.29 -10.14
CA ALA A 182 9.92 -8.19 -11.49
C ALA A 182 9.41 -6.77 -11.75
N GLU A 183 8.67 -6.20 -10.81
CA GLU A 183 8.15 -4.85 -10.93
C GLU A 183 9.26 -3.79 -10.94
N ALA A 184 10.34 -3.98 -10.18
CA ALA A 184 11.45 -3.03 -10.13
C ALA A 184 12.17 -2.97 -11.49
N ARG A 185 12.30 -4.12 -12.17
CA ARG A 185 12.80 -4.17 -13.54
C ARG A 185 11.83 -3.51 -14.52
N ARG A 186 10.52 -3.68 -14.34
CA ARG A 186 9.50 -3.02 -15.17
C ARG A 186 9.55 -1.51 -15.00
N TRP A 187 9.58 -1.01 -13.77
CA TRP A 187 9.77 0.40 -13.46
C TRP A 187 11.04 0.93 -14.12
N ALA A 188 12.16 0.23 -13.99
CA ALA A 188 13.43 0.67 -14.57
C ALA A 188 13.41 0.72 -16.11
N GLN A 189 12.74 -0.22 -16.77
CA GLN A 189 12.58 -0.20 -18.22
C GLN A 189 11.75 0.99 -18.72
N LEU A 190 10.82 1.49 -17.89
CA LEU A 190 9.88 2.54 -18.27
C LEU A 190 10.37 3.94 -17.87
N TYR A 191 11.01 4.06 -16.70
CA TYR A 191 11.26 5.35 -16.06
C TYR A 191 12.72 5.58 -15.68
N ALA A 192 13.55 4.54 -15.52
CA ALA A 192 14.94 4.78 -15.18
C ALA A 192 15.63 5.51 -16.34
N PRO A 193 16.44 6.55 -16.06
CA PRO A 193 17.26 7.17 -17.08
C PRO A 193 18.20 6.12 -17.69
N PRO A 194 18.55 6.24 -18.99
CA PRO A 194 19.50 5.34 -19.61
C PRO A 194 20.81 5.36 -18.82
N PRO A 195 21.45 4.21 -18.59
CA PRO A 195 22.67 4.13 -17.80
C PRO A 195 23.72 5.03 -18.42
N GLN A 196 24.14 6.05 -17.66
CA GLN A 196 25.26 6.89 -18.06
C GLN A 196 26.53 6.07 -17.87
N THR A 197 27.36 5.99 -18.91
CA THR A 197 28.68 5.38 -18.80
C THR A 197 29.52 6.22 -17.83
N CYS A 198 29.75 5.71 -16.61
CA CYS A 198 30.67 6.34 -15.68
C CYS A 198 32.10 6.20 -16.26
N PRO A 199 32.81 7.31 -16.58
CA PRO A 199 34.06 7.21 -17.32
C PRO A 199 35.27 6.73 -16.51
N SER A 200 35.18 6.60 -15.18
CA SER A 200 36.37 6.40 -14.36
C SER A 200 36.42 5.02 -13.70
N PRO A 201 37.57 4.32 -13.77
CA PRO A 201 37.82 3.20 -12.88
C PRO A 201 37.76 3.71 -11.43
N ILE A 202 37.07 2.96 -10.56
CA ILE A 202 37.08 3.20 -9.10
C ILE A 202 38.55 3.36 -8.67
N PRO A 203 38.99 4.55 -8.25
CA PRO A 203 40.34 4.73 -7.75
C PRO A 203 40.51 3.79 -6.56
N THR A 204 41.56 2.97 -6.57
CA THR A 204 41.95 2.17 -5.39
C THR A 204 42.68 3.08 -4.41
N SER A 205 41.98 4.11 -3.92
CA SER A 205 42.47 4.90 -2.79
C SER A 205 42.27 4.09 -1.51
N PRO A 206 43.24 4.08 -0.58
CA PRO A 206 43.09 3.37 0.70
C PRO A 206 42.08 4.03 1.65
N ALA A 207 41.68 5.28 1.40
CA ALA A 207 40.54 5.93 2.05
C ALA A 207 39.35 5.86 1.08
N ALA A 208 38.34 5.05 1.42
CA ALA A 208 37.11 4.96 0.65
C ALA A 208 36.14 6.04 1.14
N SER A 209 35.47 6.73 0.22
CA SER A 209 34.36 7.63 0.55
C SER A 209 33.05 6.90 0.34
N CYS A 210 32.29 6.70 1.41
CA CYS A 210 30.96 6.10 1.34
C CYS A 210 29.90 7.19 1.55
N GLY A 211 29.15 7.49 0.51
CA GLY A 211 27.91 8.26 0.62
C GLY A 211 26.79 7.33 1.06
N SER A 212 26.25 7.53 2.26
CA SER A 212 25.00 6.87 2.68
C SER A 212 23.84 7.85 2.53
N ASP A 213 23.15 7.63 1.42
CA ASP A 213 21.85 8.06 0.90
C ASP A 213 21.04 9.29 1.32
N MET A 214 20.32 9.74 0.29
CA MET A 214 19.11 10.57 0.14
C MET A 214 17.86 10.06 0.90
N SER A 215 17.96 9.78 2.21
CA SER A 215 16.75 9.80 3.05
C SER A 215 16.39 11.26 3.35
N PRO A 216 15.14 11.73 3.11
CA PRO A 216 14.74 13.09 3.45
C PRO A 216 14.99 13.38 4.94
N HIS A 217 14.78 12.38 5.80
CA HIS A 217 14.88 12.50 7.25
C HIS A 217 15.43 11.21 7.92
N LEU A 218 16.75 10.98 7.87
CA LEU A 218 17.36 9.74 8.35
C LEU A 218 17.06 9.48 9.84
N LEU A 219 17.32 10.44 10.73
CA LEU A 219 17.10 10.30 12.18
C LEU A 219 15.63 10.23 12.58
N ARG A 220 14.71 10.73 11.75
CA ARG A 220 13.26 10.71 12.03
C ARG A 220 12.51 9.60 11.29
N SER A 221 13.18 8.89 10.40
CA SER A 221 12.60 7.78 9.65
C SER A 221 12.74 6.46 10.39
N GLN A 222 12.05 5.45 9.86
CA GLN A 222 12.14 4.07 10.33
C GLN A 222 13.53 3.44 10.11
N LEU A 223 14.41 4.11 9.35
CA LEU A 223 15.78 3.65 9.09
C LEU A 223 16.72 3.90 10.27
N ASN A 224 16.44 4.92 11.09
CA ASN A 224 17.29 5.34 12.22
C ASN A 224 17.85 4.15 13.04
N PRO A 225 17.02 3.26 13.64
CA PRO A 225 17.54 2.18 14.48
C PRO A 225 18.45 1.18 13.76
N PHE A 226 18.42 1.14 12.42
CA PHE A 226 19.24 0.24 11.62
C PHE A 226 20.53 0.90 11.13
N ILE A 227 20.46 2.17 10.72
CA ILE A 227 21.58 2.88 10.11
C ILE A 227 22.47 3.58 11.13
N VAL A 228 21.91 4.15 12.20
CA VAL A 228 22.69 4.90 13.19
C VAL A 228 23.76 4.04 13.86
N PRO A 229 23.48 2.78 14.30
CA PRO A 229 24.52 1.93 14.86
C PRO A 229 25.67 1.65 13.88
N VAL A 230 25.38 1.56 12.58
CA VAL A 230 26.39 1.37 11.54
C VAL A 230 27.27 2.61 11.42
N LEU A 231 26.67 3.81 11.36
CA LEU A 231 27.38 5.09 11.31
C LEU A 231 28.23 5.35 12.56
N GLU A 232 27.71 5.00 13.75
CA GLU A 232 28.41 5.15 15.02
C GLU A 232 29.68 4.29 15.11
N ASN A 233 29.69 3.13 14.44
CA ASN A 233 30.81 2.19 14.47
C ASN A 233 31.76 2.32 13.28
N HIS A 234 31.53 3.26 12.35
CA HIS A 234 32.48 3.56 11.30
C HIS A 234 33.71 4.31 11.84
N ASP A 235 34.88 3.87 11.39
CA ASP A 235 36.15 4.55 11.60
C ASP A 235 36.32 5.67 10.58
N LEU A 236 36.02 6.90 11.02
CA LEU A 236 36.10 8.10 10.18
C LEU A 236 37.55 8.51 9.84
N ASP A 237 38.56 7.89 10.46
CA ASP A 237 39.96 8.11 10.06
C ASP A 237 40.34 7.27 8.82
N GLN A 238 39.52 6.26 8.48
CA GLN A 238 39.72 5.37 7.33
C GLN A 238 38.63 5.52 6.26
N LEU A 239 37.46 6.04 6.63
CA LEU A 239 36.29 6.17 5.76
C LEU A 239 35.68 7.56 5.87
N ASP A 240 35.58 8.27 4.73
CA ASP A 240 34.82 9.50 4.67
C ASP A 240 33.33 9.19 4.46
N VAL A 241 32.50 9.60 5.43
CA VAL A 241 31.06 9.33 5.41
C VAL A 241 30.30 10.61 5.09
N PHE A 242 29.56 10.60 3.98
CA PHE A 242 28.71 11.71 3.56
C PHE A 242 27.24 11.32 3.68
N ILE A 243 26.44 12.20 4.28
CA ILE A 243 24.98 12.10 4.36
C ILE A 243 24.34 13.17 3.48
N TYR A 244 23.47 12.77 2.58
CA TYR A 244 22.67 13.69 1.76
C TYR A 244 21.22 13.58 2.23
N CYS A 245 20.63 14.68 2.71
CA CYS A 245 19.31 14.68 3.34
C CYS A 245 18.49 15.89 2.88
N ALA A 246 17.23 15.98 3.30
CA ALA A 246 16.41 17.14 2.95
C ALA A 246 16.89 18.40 3.69
N ASP A 247 16.93 18.34 5.03
CA ASP A 247 17.38 19.42 5.90
C ASP A 247 18.44 18.94 6.92
N PRO A 248 19.71 19.37 6.81
CA PRO A 248 20.77 19.00 7.75
C PRO A 248 20.47 19.35 9.21
N LYS A 249 19.60 20.33 9.47
CA LYS A 249 19.20 20.69 10.84
C LYS A 249 18.35 19.61 11.51
N THR A 250 17.76 18.71 10.72
CA THR A 250 16.99 17.57 11.23
C THR A 250 17.86 16.36 11.56
N GLU A 251 19.12 16.37 11.09
CA GLU A 251 20.08 15.28 11.24
C GLU A 251 21.19 15.58 12.27
N ILE A 252 20.93 16.51 13.20
CA ILE A 252 21.92 16.90 14.22
C ILE A 252 22.25 15.69 15.11
N GLY A 253 23.55 15.44 15.28
CA GLY A 253 24.08 14.37 16.12
C GLY A 253 24.44 13.09 15.36
N ILE A 254 24.16 13.04 14.05
CA ILE A 254 24.63 11.95 13.21
C ILE A 254 26.17 11.95 13.09
N ARG A 255 26.79 10.78 13.23
CA ARG A 255 28.24 10.61 13.06
C ARG A 255 28.57 10.46 11.57
N ALA A 256 29.07 11.55 10.97
CA ALA A 256 29.48 11.59 9.57
C ALA A 256 30.60 12.63 9.36
N THR A 257 31.35 12.51 8.26
CA THR A 257 32.32 13.52 7.80
C THR A 257 31.61 14.79 7.37
N ALA A 258 30.50 14.66 6.63
CA ALA A 258 29.68 15.78 6.21
C ALA A 258 28.20 15.42 6.10
N VAL A 259 27.33 16.40 6.36
CA VAL A 259 25.88 16.31 6.16
C VAL A 259 25.47 17.45 5.22
N ARG A 260 24.87 17.12 4.09
CA ARG A 260 24.48 18.06 3.04
C ARG A 260 22.98 18.04 2.81
N GLY A 261 22.40 19.23 2.71
CA GLY A 261 20.98 19.42 2.37
C GLY A 261 20.83 19.50 0.86
N ILE A 262 19.98 18.65 0.29
CA ILE A 262 19.76 18.56 -1.15
C ILE A 262 18.32 18.84 -1.57
N GLU A 263 17.39 19.06 -0.63
CA GLU A 263 15.96 19.26 -0.91
C GLU A 263 15.70 20.34 -1.96
N THR A 264 16.37 21.48 -1.83
CA THR A 264 16.19 22.64 -2.72
C THR A 264 16.93 22.49 -4.06
N LEU A 265 17.68 21.41 -4.26
CA LEU A 265 18.43 21.14 -5.48
C LEU A 265 17.58 20.31 -6.45
N SER A 266 17.69 20.63 -7.74
CA SER A 266 17.23 19.73 -8.79
C SER A 266 18.02 18.40 -8.72
N ASP A 267 17.50 17.33 -9.32
CA ASP A 267 18.21 16.04 -9.35
C ASP A 267 19.57 16.15 -10.06
N ILE A 268 19.67 17.01 -11.08
CA ILE A 268 20.92 17.27 -11.80
C ILE A 268 21.93 18.00 -10.90
N ASP A 269 21.49 18.99 -10.13
CA ASP A 269 22.36 19.75 -9.23
C ASP A 269 22.79 18.91 -8.03
N ALA A 270 21.89 18.08 -7.48
CA ALA A 270 22.20 17.13 -6.43
C ALA A 270 23.23 16.09 -6.91
N ALA A 271 23.04 15.51 -8.10
CA ALA A 271 24.01 14.59 -8.70
C ALA A 271 25.37 15.26 -8.93
N SER A 272 25.39 16.53 -9.37
CA SER A 272 26.63 17.29 -9.57
C SER A 272 27.36 17.57 -8.26
N LEU A 273 26.63 17.87 -7.19
CA LEU A 273 27.17 18.03 -5.84
C LEU A 273 27.81 16.71 -5.36
N ILE A 274 27.07 15.60 -5.44
CA ILE A 274 27.55 14.26 -5.06
C ILE A 274 28.81 13.89 -5.84
N ALA A 275 28.84 14.15 -7.15
CA ALA A 275 30.02 13.90 -7.98
C ALA A 275 31.21 14.79 -7.59
N SER A 276 30.97 16.05 -7.21
CA SER A 276 32.02 16.97 -6.77
C SER A 276 32.63 16.61 -5.41
N ASP A 277 31.88 15.91 -4.57
CA ASP A 277 32.35 15.38 -3.29
C ASP A 277 33.26 14.14 -3.45
N GLY A 278 33.39 13.59 -4.66
CA GLY A 278 34.29 12.47 -4.92
C GLY A 278 33.85 11.15 -4.28
N ILE A 279 32.53 10.93 -4.18
CA ILE A 279 31.96 9.71 -3.57
C ILE A 279 32.33 8.46 -4.38
N ASP A 280 32.99 7.49 -3.74
CA ASP A 280 33.37 6.22 -4.36
C ASP A 280 32.21 5.20 -4.37
N ILE A 281 31.46 5.16 -3.27
CA ILE A 281 30.31 4.25 -3.09
C ILE A 281 29.09 5.10 -2.70
N LEU A 282 28.10 5.17 -3.59
CA LEU A 282 26.80 5.76 -3.29
C LEU A 282 25.82 4.64 -2.93
N ILE A 283 25.28 4.71 -1.71
CA ILE A 283 24.26 3.77 -1.22
C ILE A 283 22.91 4.47 -1.31
N ASP A 284 21.89 3.76 -1.82
CA ASP A 284 20.48 4.14 -1.71
C ASP A 284 19.83 3.47 -0.47
N LEU A 285 19.18 4.25 0.39
CA LEU A 285 18.51 3.87 1.63
C LEU A 285 17.02 4.24 1.60
N TRP A 286 16.56 5.06 0.66
CA TRP A 286 15.17 5.47 0.55
C TRP A 286 14.43 4.61 -0.48
N GLY A 287 15.00 4.45 -1.67
CA GLY A 287 14.41 3.67 -2.76
C GLY A 287 13.15 4.30 -3.35
N HIS A 288 12.16 3.47 -3.65
CA HIS A 288 10.89 3.86 -4.30
C HIS A 288 9.81 4.38 -3.32
N THR A 289 10.22 4.95 -2.20
CA THR A 289 9.28 5.59 -1.26
C THR A 289 8.96 7.02 -1.69
N ALA A 290 7.89 7.58 -1.13
CA ALA A 290 7.50 8.97 -1.38
C ALA A 290 8.68 9.93 -1.18
N ASP A 291 8.79 10.94 -2.03
CA ASP A 291 9.90 11.92 -2.06
C ASP A 291 11.27 11.33 -2.44
N GLY A 292 11.31 10.13 -3.03
CA GLY A 292 12.52 9.54 -3.59
C GLY A 292 13.05 10.25 -4.84
N ARG A 293 14.35 10.12 -5.09
CA ARG A 293 15.08 10.78 -6.19
C ARG A 293 15.58 9.79 -7.26
N LEU A 294 14.91 8.66 -7.42
CA LEU A 294 15.28 7.63 -8.40
C LEU A 294 14.99 8.01 -9.86
N GLY A 295 14.50 9.22 -10.14
CA GLY A 295 14.24 9.72 -11.49
C GLY A 295 12.77 9.70 -11.89
N SER A 296 11.85 9.80 -10.93
CA SER A 296 10.40 9.77 -11.16
C SER A 296 9.76 11.13 -11.44
N SER A 297 10.52 12.22 -11.55
CA SER A 297 9.96 13.51 -11.94
C SER A 297 9.62 13.55 -13.45
N PRO A 298 8.48 14.18 -13.83
CA PRO A 298 8.11 14.38 -15.22
C PRO A 298 9.11 15.25 -16.01
#